data_AF-A0A536VCB6-F1
#
_entry.id   AF-A0A536VCB6-F1
#
_cell.length_a   1.000
_cell.length_b   1.000
_cell.length_c   1.000
_cell.angle_alpha   90.00
_cell.angle_beta   90.00
_cell.angle_gamma   90.00
#
_symmetry.space_group_name_H-M   'P 1'
#
loop_
_entity.id
_entity.type
_entity.pdbx_description
1 polymer ?
#
loop_
_entity_poly.entity_id
_entity_poly.type
_entity_poly.pdbx_seq_one_letter_code
_entity_poly.pdbx_strand_id
1 'polypeptide(L)'
;MKQRNLAPLAAALFAAMTMGACSDNNDQRSIGQDGVGANRHQAAQDVKTAAGNAAAKQSDSVNDAAITTTVNAELARDGKLDPTRIDVDTSRGRVALRGTAPDAESRERAKHIALSIKGVTGVDNFLTVSKM
;
A
#
# COMPACT_ATOMS: atom_id res chain seq x y z
N MET A 1 10.51 24.29 -47.52
CA MET A 1 9.51 24.15 -46.44
C MET A 1 10.24 24.48 -45.14
N LYS A 2 10.16 25.70 -44.56
CA LYS A 2 9.00 26.40 -43.94
C LYS A 2 8.68 25.73 -42.58
N GLN A 3 8.77 26.29 -41.37
CA GLN A 3 9.28 27.53 -40.74
C GLN A 3 9.68 27.15 -39.28
N ARG A 4 10.77 27.65 -38.68
CA ARG A 4 10.82 28.77 -37.70
C ARG A 4 9.49 29.09 -37.00
N ASN A 5 9.43 28.99 -35.66
CA ASN A 5 8.72 29.94 -34.76
C ASN A 5 9.07 29.61 -33.29
N LEU A 6 9.91 30.40 -32.62
CA LEU A 6 9.62 31.68 -31.94
C LEU A 6 8.77 31.50 -30.67
N ALA A 7 9.43 31.58 -29.53
CA ALA A 7 8.85 32.18 -28.34
C ALA A 7 8.64 33.69 -28.58
N PRO A 8 7.58 34.28 -28.00
CA PRO A 8 7.76 35.53 -27.26
C PRO A 8 7.03 35.49 -25.90
N LEU A 9 7.64 35.92 -24.79
CA LEU A 9 7.83 37.31 -24.38
C LEU A 9 6.50 38.07 -24.16
N ALA A 10 6.07 38.18 -22.90
CA ALA A 10 5.39 39.33 -22.28
C ALA A 10 5.11 38.95 -20.81
N ALA A 11 5.79 39.54 -19.83
CA ALA A 11 5.45 40.83 -19.20
C ALA A 11 4.13 40.73 -18.44
N ALA A 12 3.94 41.23 -17.23
CA ALA A 12 4.72 41.86 -16.19
C ALA A 12 3.70 42.11 -15.06
N LEU A 13 4.16 42.46 -13.86
CA LEU A 13 3.40 43.25 -12.86
C LEU A 13 2.10 42.62 -12.33
N PHE A 14 2.14 42.13 -11.10
CA PHE A 14 1.47 42.83 -10.00
C PHE A 14 2.05 42.30 -8.68
N ALA A 15 2.96 43.08 -8.11
CA ALA A 15 3.19 43.03 -6.68
C ALA A 15 1.89 43.49 -5.99
N ALA A 16 1.23 42.59 -5.30
CA ALA A 16 0.25 42.94 -4.29
C ALA A 16 0.48 42.02 -3.08
N MET A 17 1.31 42.50 -2.15
CA MET A 17 1.23 42.13 -0.74
C MET A 17 -0.19 42.46 -0.27
N THR A 18 -1.07 41.46 -0.24
CA THR A 18 -2.30 41.52 0.54
C THR A 18 -2.26 40.39 1.55
N MET A 19 -1.65 40.70 2.69
CA MET A 19 -1.78 39.90 3.90
C MET A 19 -3.22 40.07 4.38
N GLY A 20 -4.06 39.09 4.08
CA GLY A 20 -5.47 39.08 4.41
C GLY A 20 -6.01 37.66 4.42
N ALA A 21 -6.18 37.12 5.63
CA ALA A 21 -6.93 35.92 6.00
C ALA A 21 -6.37 34.55 5.58
N CYS A 22 -6.28 33.66 6.57
CA CYS A 22 -5.91 32.26 6.42
C CYS A 22 -6.72 31.57 5.31
N SER A 23 -6.03 30.96 4.34
CA SER A 23 -6.61 29.90 3.53
C SER A 23 -5.53 28.95 3.03
N ASP A 24 -5.83 27.69 3.25
CA ASP A 24 -5.10 26.47 2.96
C ASP A 24 -5.13 26.14 1.45
N ASN A 25 -4.11 25.41 0.98
CA ASN A 25 -4.01 24.63 -0.27
C ASN A 25 -3.21 25.17 -1.46
N ASN A 26 -2.18 24.41 -1.81
CA ASN A 26 -1.61 24.13 -3.14
C ASN A 26 -0.52 23.05 -2.92
N ASP A 27 -0.33 21.96 -3.66
CA ASP A 27 -1.06 21.19 -4.67
C ASP A 27 -0.24 19.89 -4.80
N GLN A 28 -0.91 18.74 -4.95
CA GLN A 28 -0.53 17.70 -5.92
C GLN A 28 -1.36 16.45 -5.68
N ARG A 29 -2.57 16.41 -6.24
CA ARG A 29 -3.15 15.17 -6.76
C ARG A 29 -4.00 15.49 -7.98
N SER A 30 -3.34 15.44 -9.13
CA SER A 30 -3.99 15.14 -10.41
C SER A 30 -4.57 13.73 -10.33
N ILE A 31 -5.90 13.60 -10.38
CA ILE A 31 -6.63 12.61 -11.20
C ILE A 31 -8.01 13.23 -11.46
N GLY A 32 -8.29 13.56 -12.73
CA GLY A 32 -9.55 14.20 -13.12
C GLY A 32 -10.78 13.32 -12.89
N GLN A 33 -11.92 13.98 -12.67
CA GLN A 33 -13.23 13.54 -13.10
C GLN A 33 -14.22 14.71 -13.01
N ASP A 34 -14.57 15.18 -14.20
CA ASP A 34 -15.37 16.36 -14.46
C ASP A 34 -16.86 15.99 -14.45
N GLY A 35 -17.71 16.77 -13.78
CA GLY A 35 -19.17 16.63 -13.86
C GLY A 35 -19.94 17.20 -12.67
N VAL A 36 -20.42 18.43 -12.80
CA VAL A 36 -21.20 19.19 -11.81
C VAL A 36 -22.63 18.65 -11.64
N GLY A 37 -23.10 18.49 -10.41
CA GLY A 37 -24.50 18.25 -10.08
C GLY A 37 -24.81 18.51 -8.59
N ALA A 38 -25.73 19.43 -8.32
CA ALA A 38 -26.00 20.00 -7.01
C ALA A 38 -26.44 18.98 -5.92
N ASN A 39 -25.65 18.81 -4.86
CA ASN A 39 -26.16 18.46 -3.52
C ASN A 39 -25.16 18.82 -2.41
N ARG A 40 -25.48 19.83 -1.58
CA ARG A 40 -24.64 20.30 -0.45
C ARG A 40 -24.54 19.30 0.72
N HIS A 41 -24.99 18.05 0.53
CA HIS A 41 -24.87 16.95 1.50
C HIS A 41 -23.83 15.89 1.11
N GLN A 42 -23.20 15.99 -0.07
CA GLN A 42 -22.15 15.05 -0.48
C GLN A 42 -20.78 15.37 0.17
N ALA A 43 -20.38 16.64 0.26
CA ALA A 43 -19.05 17.02 0.76
C ALA A 43 -18.76 16.57 2.22
N ALA A 44 -19.77 16.47 3.07
CA ALA A 44 -19.61 15.95 4.43
C ALA A 44 -19.55 14.41 4.48
N GLN A 45 -20.04 13.71 3.45
CA GLN A 45 -19.99 12.25 3.34
C GLN A 45 -18.71 11.76 2.66
N ASP A 46 -18.15 12.55 1.75
CA ASP A 46 -16.86 12.22 1.10
C ASP A 46 -15.71 12.31 2.09
N VAL A 47 -15.73 13.28 3.02
CA VAL A 47 -14.74 13.36 4.12
C VAL A 47 -14.91 12.22 5.11
N LYS A 48 -16.13 11.81 5.47
CA LYS A 48 -16.36 10.68 6.38
C LYS A 48 -16.01 9.33 5.73
N THR A 49 -16.26 9.18 4.44
CA THR A 49 -15.92 7.96 3.69
C THR A 49 -14.42 7.88 3.44
N ALA A 50 -13.77 8.99 3.11
CA ALA A 50 -12.30 9.05 3.01
C ALA A 50 -11.62 8.84 4.38
N ALA A 51 -12.12 9.45 5.46
CA ALA A 51 -11.62 9.24 6.81
C ALA A 51 -11.87 7.81 7.31
N GLY A 52 -13.05 7.24 7.02
CA GLY A 52 -13.39 5.86 7.36
C GLY A 52 -12.53 4.85 6.59
N ASN A 53 -12.28 5.09 5.30
CA ASN A 53 -11.41 4.25 4.50
C ASN A 53 -9.93 4.38 4.89
N ALA A 54 -9.48 5.59 5.25
CA ALA A 54 -8.12 5.79 5.76
C ALA A 54 -7.92 5.08 7.11
N ALA A 55 -8.89 5.19 8.02
CA ALA A 55 -8.88 4.48 9.29
C ALA A 55 -8.90 2.95 9.10
N ALA A 56 -9.76 2.44 8.21
CA ALA A 56 -9.83 1.01 7.89
C ALA A 56 -8.51 0.49 7.29
N LYS A 57 -7.92 1.21 6.33
CA LYS A 57 -6.61 0.84 5.77
C LYS A 57 -5.49 0.84 6.80
N GLN A 58 -5.53 1.77 7.74
CA GLN A 58 -4.55 1.83 8.83
C GLN A 58 -4.73 0.65 9.79
N SER A 59 -5.98 0.30 10.14
CA SER A 59 -6.28 -0.90 10.93
C SER A 59 -5.86 -2.19 10.23
N ASP A 60 -6.12 -2.31 8.93
CA ASP A 60 -5.69 -3.46 8.13
C ASP A 60 -4.17 -3.58 8.13
N SER A 61 -3.45 -2.48 7.94
CA SER A 61 -1.98 -2.48 7.92
C SER A 61 -1.37 -2.91 9.27
N VAL A 62 -1.97 -2.48 10.40
CA VAL A 62 -1.54 -2.91 11.73
C VAL A 62 -1.83 -4.39 11.94
N ASN A 63 -3.00 -4.87 11.51
CA ASN A 63 -3.35 -6.29 11.58
C ASN A 63 -2.42 -7.14 10.71
N ASP A 64 -2.12 -6.70 9.49
CA ASP A 64 -1.21 -7.37 8.56
C ASP A 64 0.22 -7.45 9.12
N ALA A 65 0.70 -6.40 9.78
CA ALA A 65 2.00 -6.41 10.44
C ALA A 65 2.04 -7.42 11.61
N ALA A 66 0.97 -7.50 12.39
CA ALA A 66 0.83 -8.49 13.46
C ALA A 66 0.77 -9.93 12.91
N ILE A 67 0.04 -10.17 11.82
CA ILE A 67 0.01 -11.45 11.11
C ILE A 67 1.41 -11.80 10.63
N THR A 68 2.09 -10.89 9.93
CA THR A 68 3.45 -11.10 9.42
C THR A 68 4.43 -11.49 10.54
N THR A 69 4.37 -10.77 11.67
CA THR A 69 5.22 -11.05 12.83
C THR A 69 4.92 -12.44 13.41
N THR A 70 3.64 -12.81 13.51
CA THR A 70 3.22 -14.11 14.03
C THR A 70 3.64 -15.25 13.11
N VAL A 71 3.42 -15.10 11.80
CA VAL A 71 3.87 -16.07 10.79
C VAL A 71 5.38 -16.24 10.88
N ASN A 72 6.15 -15.15 10.90
CA ASN A 72 7.60 -15.23 10.98
C ASN A 72 8.08 -15.89 12.28
N ALA A 73 7.42 -15.61 13.42
CA ALA A 73 7.73 -16.24 14.69
C ALA A 73 7.44 -17.76 14.67
N GLU A 74 6.33 -18.19 14.08
CA GLU A 74 5.99 -19.62 13.97
C GLU A 74 6.90 -20.35 12.97
N LEU A 75 7.29 -19.70 11.86
CA LEU A 75 8.30 -20.23 10.95
C LEU A 75 9.67 -20.36 11.64
N ALA A 76 10.07 -19.37 12.45
CA ALA A 76 11.32 -19.40 13.21
C ALA A 76 11.35 -20.47 14.31
N ARG A 77 10.18 -20.90 14.80
CA ARG A 77 10.04 -22.02 15.73
C ARG A 77 10.18 -23.38 15.05
N ASP A 78 9.97 -23.44 13.73
CA ASP A 78 10.19 -24.65 12.96
C ASP A 78 11.69 -24.80 12.66
N GLY A 79 12.34 -25.74 13.33
CA GLY A 79 13.78 -25.98 13.20
C GLY A 79 14.23 -26.50 11.81
N LYS A 80 13.31 -26.70 10.85
CA LYS A 80 13.63 -27.04 9.46
C LYS A 80 13.58 -25.84 8.53
N LEU A 81 13.04 -24.70 8.98
CA LEU A 81 12.90 -23.49 8.19
C LEU A 81 13.87 -22.42 8.70
N ASP A 82 14.63 -21.81 7.80
CA ASP A 82 15.46 -20.66 8.13
C ASP A 82 14.65 -19.37 7.94
N PRO A 83 14.21 -18.68 9.01
CA PRO A 83 13.43 -17.44 8.90
C PRO A 83 14.23 -16.30 8.28
N THR A 84 15.57 -16.38 8.30
CA THR A 84 16.46 -15.39 7.65
C THR A 84 16.50 -15.50 6.13
N ARG A 85 16.01 -16.60 5.56
CA ARG A 85 15.98 -16.85 4.10
C ARG A 85 14.56 -16.78 3.52
N ILE A 86 13.57 -16.49 4.36
CA ILE A 86 12.17 -16.45 4.00
C ILE A 86 11.62 -15.06 4.32
N ASP A 87 11.20 -14.35 3.29
CA ASP A 87 10.49 -13.09 3.42
C ASP A 87 8.99 -13.35 3.48
N VAL A 88 8.35 -12.82 4.52
CA VAL A 88 6.91 -12.88 4.73
C VAL A 88 6.33 -11.49 4.50
N ASP A 89 5.37 -11.40 3.58
CA ASP A 89 4.65 -10.16 3.29
C ASP A 89 3.17 -10.42 3.45
N THR A 90 2.45 -9.55 4.16
CA THR A 90 1.00 -9.69 4.34
C THR A 90 0.31 -8.43 3.86
N SER A 91 -0.75 -8.61 3.05
CA SER A 91 -1.60 -7.51 2.61
C SER A 91 -3.07 -7.93 2.65
N ARG A 92 -3.86 -7.20 3.45
CA ARG A 92 -5.29 -7.44 3.66
C ARG A 92 -5.58 -8.90 4.00
N GLY A 93 -4.80 -9.48 4.92
CA GLY A 93 -4.90 -10.87 5.37
C GLY A 93 -4.38 -11.92 4.37
N ARG A 94 -3.85 -11.55 3.21
CA ARG A 94 -3.21 -12.48 2.28
C ARG A 94 -1.71 -12.48 2.52
N VAL A 95 -1.14 -13.65 2.79
CA VAL A 95 0.28 -13.82 3.10
C VAL A 95 1.01 -14.32 1.86
N ALA A 96 2.08 -13.64 1.45
CA ALA A 96 3.00 -14.07 0.42
C ALA A 96 4.32 -14.52 1.06
N LEU A 97 4.68 -15.78 0.82
CA LEU A 97 5.94 -16.37 1.28
C LEU A 97 6.95 -16.37 0.13
N ARG A 98 8.08 -15.68 0.29
CA ARG A 98 9.13 -15.55 -0.73
C ARG A 98 10.48 -16.00 -0.18
N GLY A 99 11.36 -16.48 -1.04
CA GLY A 99 12.71 -16.92 -0.64
C GLY A 99 12.98 -18.38 -0.96
N THR A 100 13.82 -19.01 -0.13
CA THR A 100 14.32 -20.36 -0.37
C THR A 100 13.97 -21.30 0.78
N ALA A 101 13.36 -22.44 0.47
CA ALA A 101 13.15 -23.54 1.40
C ALA A 101 14.18 -24.67 1.14
N PRO A 102 14.63 -25.40 2.18
CA PRO A 102 15.62 -26.47 2.02
C PRO A 102 15.05 -27.72 1.31
N ASP A 103 13.76 -27.96 1.44
CA ASP A 103 13.10 -29.13 0.85
C ASP A 103 11.62 -28.84 0.53
N ALA A 104 11.01 -29.72 -0.28
CA ALA A 104 9.62 -29.57 -0.70
C ALA A 104 8.64 -29.70 0.47
N GLU A 105 8.98 -30.48 1.50
CA GLU A 105 8.13 -30.59 2.68
C GLU A 105 8.18 -29.33 3.54
N SER A 106 9.37 -28.73 3.70
CA SER A 106 9.56 -27.44 4.36
C SER A 106 8.72 -26.35 3.69
N ARG A 107 8.69 -26.34 2.35
CA ARG A 107 7.81 -25.44 1.58
C ARG A 107 6.33 -25.63 1.92
N GLU A 108 5.84 -26.86 1.97
CA GLU A 108 4.44 -27.13 2.32
C GLU A 108 4.13 -26.85 3.79
N ARG A 109 5.06 -27.15 4.71
CA ARG A 109 4.95 -26.80 6.12
C ARG A 109 4.81 -25.29 6.31
N ALA A 110 5.63 -24.50 5.65
CA ALA A 110 5.55 -23.04 5.71
C ALA A 110 4.16 -22.52 5.29
N LYS A 111 3.58 -23.11 4.23
CA LYS A 111 2.21 -22.80 3.80
C LYS A 111 1.19 -23.13 4.89
N HIS A 112 1.32 -24.30 5.51
CA HIS A 112 0.38 -24.78 6.53
C HIS A 112 0.44 -23.94 7.80
N ILE A 113 1.65 -23.55 8.22
CA ILE A 113 1.88 -22.65 9.35
C ILE A 113 1.26 -21.27 9.07
N ALA A 114 1.48 -20.71 7.89
CA ALA A 114 0.88 -19.42 7.54
C ALA A 114 -0.67 -19.49 7.53
N LEU A 115 -1.25 -20.59 7.04
CA LEU A 115 -2.71 -20.80 7.04
C LEU A 115 -3.31 -21.00 8.43
N SER A 116 -2.54 -21.46 9.42
CA SER A 116 -3.05 -21.67 10.79
C SER A 116 -3.19 -20.37 11.58
N ILE A 117 -2.57 -19.27 11.11
CA ILE A 117 -2.63 -17.97 11.77
C ILE A 117 -4.02 -17.33 11.58
N LYS A 118 -4.59 -16.88 12.70
CA LYS A 118 -5.89 -16.18 12.71
C LYS A 118 -5.82 -14.89 11.90
N GLY A 119 -6.77 -14.70 10.99
CA GLY A 119 -6.86 -13.51 10.13
C GLY A 119 -6.26 -13.72 8.74
N VAL A 120 -5.60 -14.85 8.49
CA VAL A 120 -5.13 -15.20 7.16
C VAL A 120 -6.30 -15.66 6.30
N THR A 121 -6.49 -14.97 5.17
CA THR A 121 -7.54 -15.26 4.18
C THR A 121 -7.02 -16.07 3.01
N GLY A 122 -5.71 -16.07 2.79
CA GLY A 122 -5.05 -16.85 1.75
C GLY A 122 -3.54 -16.80 1.89
N VAL A 123 -2.87 -17.81 1.33
CA VAL A 123 -1.41 -17.91 1.32
C VAL A 123 -0.92 -18.17 -0.09
N ASP A 124 -0.08 -17.28 -0.59
CA ASP A 124 0.62 -17.40 -1.85
C ASP A 124 2.06 -17.84 -1.58
N ASN A 125 2.39 -19.07 -1.97
CA ASN A 125 3.68 -19.68 -1.70
C ASN A 125 4.59 -19.58 -2.92
N PHE A 126 5.58 -18.70 -2.87
CA PHE A 126 6.60 -18.48 -3.90
C PHE A 126 7.98 -18.99 -3.46
N LEU A 127 8.04 -19.90 -2.48
CA LEU A 127 9.30 -20.47 -2.02
C LEU A 127 9.90 -21.40 -3.07
N THR A 128 11.16 -21.15 -3.39
CA THR A 128 11.96 -22.02 -4.26
C THR A 128 12.64 -23.09 -3.42
N VAL A 129 12.55 -24.34 -3.83
CA VAL A 129 13.22 -25.45 -3.13
C VAL A 129 14.66 -25.53 -3.64
N SER A 130 15.62 -25.16 -2.79
CA SER A 130 17.03 -25.44 -3.07
C SER A 130 17.31 -26.86 -2.62
N LYS A 131 17.18 -27.81 -3.55
CA LYS A 131 17.57 -29.19 -3.33
C LYS A 131 19.08 -29.21 -2.99
N MET A 132 19.40 -29.47 -1.74
CA MET A 132 20.76 -29.73 -1.27
C MET A 132 21.00 -31.24 -1.24
#